data_AF-A0A8J2AAA0-F1
#
_entry.id   AF-A0A8J2AAA0-F1
#
_cell.length_a   1.000
_cell.length_b   1.000
_cell.length_c   1.000
_cell.angle_alpha   90.00
_cell.angle_beta   90.00
_cell.angle_gamma   90.00
#
_symmetry.space_group_name_H-M   'P 1'
#
loop_
_entity.id
_entity.type
_entity.pdbx_description
1 polymer ?
#
loop_
_entity_poly.entity_id
_entity_poly.type
_entity_poly.pdbx_seq_one_letter_code
_entity_poly.pdbx_strand_id
1 'polypeptide(L)' 'EPLEESFACKPEDSQPCPVHCELSQWVSDTDGCTATCGGGTLRRERMITTAPLHGGIPC' A
#
# COMPACT_ATOMS: atom_id res chain seq x y z
N GLU A 1 23.88 -14.53 23.33
CA GLU A 1 22.50 -14.97 23.66
C GLU A 1 21.56 -14.14 22.79
N PRO A 2 20.69 -14.72 21.95
CA PRO A 2 19.74 -13.92 21.19
C PRO A 2 18.63 -13.42 22.12
N LEU A 3 18.35 -12.12 22.09
CA LEU A 3 17.23 -11.52 22.79
C LEU A 3 15.96 -11.85 21.99
N GLU A 4 15.20 -12.83 22.47
CA GLU A 4 13.89 -13.12 21.93
C GLU A 4 12.87 -12.19 22.61
N GLU A 5 12.16 -11.41 21.79
CA GLU A 5 11.08 -10.53 22.24
C GLU A 5 9.77 -11.03 21.64
N SER A 6 8.75 -11.21 22.47
CA SER A 6 7.42 -11.62 22.03
C SER A 6 6.41 -10.51 22.33
N PHE A 7 5.60 -10.16 21.33
CA PHE A 7 4.51 -9.20 21.47
C PHE A 7 3.19 -9.95 21.59
N ALA A 8 2.33 -9.49 22.51
CA ALA A 8 1.00 -10.07 22.68
C ALA A 8 0.11 -9.77 21.47
N CYS A 9 -0.53 -10.79 20.90
CA CYS A 9 -1.61 -10.63 19.94
C CYS A 9 -2.86 -10.04 20.64
N LYS A 10 -3.61 -9.19 19.95
CA LYS A 10 -4.83 -8.57 20.47
C LYS A 10 -5.91 -9.65 20.74
N PRO A 11 -6.64 -9.62 21.87
CA PRO A 11 -7.67 -10.62 22.18
C PRO A 11 -8.86 -10.57 21.21
N GLU A 12 -9.53 -11.72 21.00
CA GLU A 12 -10.60 -11.92 20.00
C GLU A 12 -11.83 -11.03 20.24
N ASP A 13 -12.11 -10.62 21.48
CA ASP A 13 -13.23 -9.73 21.84
C ASP A 13 -12.93 -8.22 21.67
N SER A 14 -11.76 -7.86 21.15
CA SER A 14 -11.39 -6.46 20.94
C SER A 14 -11.79 -5.96 19.55
N GLN A 15 -11.97 -4.64 19.39
CA GLN A 15 -12.29 -4.07 18.07
C GLN A 15 -11.29 -4.56 17.01
N PRO A 16 -11.77 -4.93 15.80
CA PRO A 16 -10.92 -5.45 14.74
C PRO A 16 -9.76 -4.50 14.44
N CYS A 17 -8.61 -5.07 14.13
CA CYS A 17 -7.40 -4.31 13.86
C CYS A 17 -7.61 -3.36 12.67
N PRO A 18 -7.02 -2.15 12.70
CA PRO A 18 -7.07 -1.25 11.57
C PRO A 18 -6.42 -1.92 10.36
N VAL A 19 -7.15 -2.00 9.25
CA VAL A 19 -6.61 -2.45 7.98
C VAL A 19 -6.26 -1.20 7.19
N HIS A 20 -4.98 -1.00 6.92
CA HIS A 20 -4.52 0.12 6.10
C HIS A 20 -4.80 -0.15 4.63
N CYS A 21 -4.99 0.93 3.88
CA CYS A 21 -5.16 0.83 2.46
C CYS A 21 -3.86 0.37 1.80
N GLU A 22 -3.96 -0.60 0.90
CA GLU A 22 -2.83 -1.09 0.11
C GLU A 22 -3.11 -0.88 -1.38
N LEU A 23 -2.07 -0.48 -2.10
CA LEU A 23 -2.12 -0.24 -3.54
C LEU A 23 -1.38 -1.35 -4.27
N SER A 24 -1.88 -1.70 -5.46
CA SER A 24 -1.19 -2.60 -6.35
C SER A 24 0.16 -2.01 -6.78
N GLN A 25 1.02 -2.89 -7.31
CA GLN A 25 2.10 -2.43 -8.18
C GLN A 25 1.53 -1.53 -9.29
N TRP A 26 2.33 -0.55 -9.70
CA TRP A 26 2.01 0.26 -10.87
C TRP A 26 1.85 -0.65 -12.09
N VAL A 27 0.80 -0.43 -12.85
CA VAL A 27 0.69 -0.95 -14.21
C VAL A 27 1.93 -0.49 -14.98
N SER A 28 2.53 -1.42 -15.72
CA SER A 28 3.67 -1.17 -16.58
C SER A 28 3.41 0.05 -17.46
N ASP A 29 4.47 0.75 -17.86
CA ASP A 29 4.36 1.99 -18.64
C ASP A 29 3.69 1.71 -20.00
N THR A 30 2.36 1.80 -20.03
CA THR A 30 1.54 1.49 -21.21
C THR A 30 1.61 2.59 -22.25
N ASP A 31 1.74 3.84 -21.80
CA ASP A 31 1.63 5.04 -22.63
C ASP A 31 3.00 5.64 -22.99
N GLY A 32 4.08 5.13 -22.41
CA GLY A 32 5.44 5.66 -22.59
C GLY A 32 5.62 7.09 -22.05
N CYS A 33 6.86 7.58 -22.07
CA CYS A 33 7.13 8.98 -21.73
C CYS A 33 6.75 9.87 -22.92
N THR A 34 6.06 10.99 -22.69
CA THR A 34 5.64 11.91 -23.77
C THR A 34 6.80 12.56 -24.54
N ALA A 35 8.03 12.44 -24.03
CA ALA A 35 9.23 12.97 -24.66
C ALA A 35 10.44 12.10 -24.36
N THR A 36 11.42 12.11 -25.26
CA THR A 36 12.68 11.37 -25.12
C THR A 36 13.79 12.19 -24.43
N CYS A 37 13.69 13.52 -24.39
CA CYS A 37 14.58 14.41 -23.63
C CYS A 37 13.91 15.78 -23.37
N GLY A 38 14.47 16.57 -22.44
CA GLY A 38 14.06 17.97 -22.24
C GLY A 38 12.79 18.21 -21.40
N GLY A 39 12.28 17.18 -20.74
CA GLY A 39 11.04 17.22 -19.96
C GLY A 39 9.91 16.44 -20.65
N GLY A 40 9.11 15.74 -19.87
CA GLY A 40 8.02 14.88 -20.34
C GLY A 40 7.21 14.35 -19.17
N THR A 41 6.04 13.78 -19.47
CA THR A 41 5.18 13.16 -18.45
C THR A 41 5.07 11.67 -18.73
N LEU A 42 5.11 10.87 -17.68
CA LEU A 42 4.86 9.44 -17.72
C LEU A 42 3.57 9.19 -16.95
N ARG A 43 2.56 8.65 -17.63
CA ARG A 43 1.31 8.26 -16.99
C ARG A 43 1.42 6.82 -16.53
N ARG A 44 1.03 6.56 -15.28
CA ARG A 44 0.97 5.22 -14.70
C ARG A 44 -0.30 5.08 -13.90
N GLU A 45 -0.88 3.90 -13.93
CA GLU A 45 -2.10 3.57 -13.22
C GLU A 45 -1.80 2.52 -12.15
N ARG A 46 -2.51 2.57 -11.03
CA ARG A 46 -2.50 1.52 -10.00
C ARG A 46 -3.87 1.47 -9.33
N MET A 47 -4.18 0.33 -8.74
CA MET A 47 -5.48 0.08 -8.12
C MET A 47 -5.33 -0.12 -6.61
N ILE A 48 -6.42 0.06 -5.87
CA ILE A 48 -6.48 -0.32 -4.46
C ILE A 48 -6.66 -1.84 -4.38
N THR A 49 -5.72 -2.54 -3.75
CA THR A 49 -5.81 -3.99 -3.50
C THR A 49 -6.48 -4.30 -2.18
N THR A 50 -6.30 -3.43 -1.18
CA THR A 50 -6.92 -3.55 0.14
C THR A 50 -7.54 -2.22 0.50
N ALA A 51 -8.86 -2.22 0.72
CA ALA A 51 -9.56 -1.01 1.19
C ALA A 51 -9.27 -0.77 2.69
N PRO A 52 -9.20 0.48 3.14
CA PRO A 52 -9.00 0.78 4.55
C PRO A 52 -10.24 0.35 5.37
N LEU A 53 -10.03 -0.37 6.47
CA LEU A 53 -11.09 -0.81 7.39
C LEU A 53 -10.73 -0.48 8.84
N HIS A 54 -11.75 -0.41 9.68
CA HIS A 54 -11.61 -0.31 11.15
C HIS A 54 -10.72 0.87 11.61
N GLY A 55 -10.81 2.00 10.90
CA GLY A 55 -10.00 3.19 11.19
C GLY A 55 -8.58 3.14 10.64
N GLY A 56 -8.27 2.21 9.73
CA GLY A 56 -6.99 2.20 9.02
C GLY A 56 -6.81 3.39 8.07
N ILE A 57 -5.55 3.64 7.72
CA ILE A 57 -5.12 4.81 6.94
C ILE A 57 -5.57 4.68 5.47
N PRO A 58 -6.21 5.70 4.89
CA PRO A 58 -6.60 5.71 3.49
C PRO A 58 -5.42 5.93 2.54
N CYS A 59 -5.59 5.44 1.31
CA CYS A 59 -4.79 5.85 0.14
C CYS A 59 -5.10 7.28 -0.43
#